data_AF-A0A1I5MHY2-F1
#
_entry.id   AF-A0A1I5MHY2-F1
#
_cell.length_a   1.000
_cell.length_b   1.000
_cell.length_c   1.000
_cell.angle_alpha   90.00
_cell.angle_beta   90.00
_cell.angle_gamma   90.00
#
_symmetry.space_group_name_H-M   'P 1'
#
loop_
_entity.id
_entity.type
_entity.pdbx_description
1 polymer ?
#
loop_
_entity_poly.entity_id
_entity_poly.type
_entity_poly.pdbx_seq_one_letter_code
_entity_poly.pdbx_strand_id
1 'polypeptide(L)'
;MRAAQVIHEHGVDVPVLAGPAVLRVVVLTAVLVAAGFGLLRPFLPLGRGAVRLVTGIAAAGVLGELLLAEGVGFPRQLVVPLLAVLGVPLYVAGHRGDPRFAPAVGLVHRAAPYVVAAAAGGALVAFGGAWLGGGGAVALHTGLVVALVGLSWCALCRPRPGASVVAVGAQGWALACATVGGVAHVAASSLAQVTG
;
A
#
# COMPACT_ATOMS: atom_id res chain seq x y z
N MET A 1 -3.50 -19.60 61.25
CA MET A 1 -4.02 -20.23 60.02
C MET A 1 -4.47 -19.11 59.07
N ARG A 2 -3.60 -18.70 58.14
CA ARG A 2 -3.94 -17.81 57.03
C ARG A 2 -3.85 -18.68 55.77
N ALA A 3 -4.98 -18.86 55.10
CA ALA A 3 -5.02 -19.51 53.80
C ALA A 3 -4.23 -18.66 52.80
N ALA A 4 -3.17 -19.25 52.24
CA ALA A 4 -2.47 -18.68 51.10
C ALA A 4 -3.41 -18.76 49.90
N GLN A 5 -4.01 -17.63 49.54
CA GLN A 5 -4.79 -17.48 48.33
C GLN A 5 -3.78 -17.42 47.17
N VAL A 6 -3.54 -18.58 46.54
CA VAL A 6 -2.74 -18.67 45.31
C VAL A 6 -3.57 -18.03 44.21
N ILE A 7 -3.34 -16.75 43.94
CA ILE A 7 -3.85 -16.06 42.77
C ILE A 7 -3.16 -16.73 41.57
N HIS A 8 -3.87 -17.63 40.90
CA HIS A 8 -3.51 -18.05 39.56
C HIS A 8 -3.79 -16.86 38.65
N GLU A 9 -2.79 -15.99 38.48
CA GLU A 9 -2.74 -15.08 37.35
C GLU A 9 -2.69 -15.94 36.10
N HIS A 10 -3.84 -16.21 35.51
CA HIS A 10 -3.92 -16.47 34.08
C HIS A 10 -3.61 -15.14 33.40
N GLY A 11 -2.33 -14.77 33.44
CA GLY A 11 -1.74 -13.91 32.44
C GLY A 11 -2.06 -14.56 31.11
N VAL A 12 -3.10 -14.05 30.47
CA VAL A 12 -3.33 -14.29 29.06
C VAL A 12 -2.15 -13.59 28.39
N ASP A 13 -1.01 -14.29 28.33
CA ASP A 13 0.02 -14.08 27.33
C ASP A 13 -0.65 -14.35 25.99
N VAL A 14 -1.51 -13.41 25.55
CA VAL A 14 -1.80 -13.27 24.14
C VAL A 14 -0.43 -13.02 23.53
N PRO A 15 0.11 -13.96 22.75
CA PRO A 15 1.50 -13.88 22.37
C PRO A 15 1.65 -12.60 21.56
N VAL A 16 2.48 -11.68 22.05
CA VAL A 16 2.86 -10.44 21.34
C VAL A 16 3.45 -10.76 19.95
N LEU A 17 3.83 -12.02 19.71
CA LEU A 17 4.15 -12.58 18.39
C LEU A 17 3.00 -12.61 17.36
N ALA A 18 1.73 -12.64 17.78
CA ALA A 18 0.61 -12.66 16.84
C ALA A 18 0.45 -11.32 16.09
N GLY A 19 0.82 -10.21 16.72
CA GLY A 19 0.68 -8.86 16.14
C GLY A 19 1.44 -8.70 14.80
N PRO A 20 2.76 -8.96 14.76
CA PRO A 20 3.53 -8.87 13.52
C PRO A 20 3.09 -9.85 12.44
N ALA A 21 2.69 -11.07 12.82
CA ALA A 21 2.22 -12.08 11.87
C ALA A 21 0.92 -11.64 11.18
N VAL A 22 -0.05 -11.14 11.95
CA VAL A 22 -1.31 -10.63 11.41
C VAL A 22 -1.07 -9.42 10.51
N LEU A 23 -0.22 -8.48 10.93
CA LEU A 23 0.15 -7.32 10.09
C LEU A 23 0.78 -7.76 8.77
N ARG A 24 1.67 -8.78 8.78
CA ARG A 24 2.26 -9.32 7.55
C ARG A 24 1.21 -9.92 6.63
N VAL A 25 0.25 -10.67 7.17
CA VAL A 25 -0.86 -11.22 6.38
C VAL A 25 -1.70 -10.08 5.77
N VAL A 26 -2.00 -9.04 6.54
CA VAL A 26 -2.73 -7.86 6.05
C VAL A 26 -1.98 -7.17 4.91
N VAL A 27 -0.68 -6.94 5.06
CA VAL A 27 0.17 -6.33 4.02
C VAL A 27 0.21 -7.19 2.77
N LEU A 28 0.48 -8.50 2.90
CA LEU A 28 0.53 -9.42 1.76
C LEU A 28 -0.81 -9.47 1.02
N THR A 29 -1.92 -9.53 1.75
CA THR A 29 -3.28 -9.46 1.19
C THR A 29 -3.49 -8.15 0.46
N ALA A 30 -3.07 -7.03 1.05
CA ALA A 30 -3.21 -5.71 0.45
C ALA A 30 -2.40 -5.56 -0.83
N VAL A 31 -1.16 -6.06 -0.85
CA VAL A 31 -0.32 -6.08 -2.04
C VAL A 31 -0.95 -6.92 -3.14
N LEU A 32 -1.41 -8.13 -2.82
CA LEU A 32 -2.02 -9.02 -3.81
C LEU A 32 -3.27 -8.39 -4.44
N VAL A 33 -4.14 -7.82 -3.61
CA VAL A 33 -5.36 -7.16 -4.06
C VAL A 33 -5.04 -5.92 -4.90
N ALA A 34 -4.13 -5.05 -4.44
CA ALA A 34 -3.78 -3.83 -5.15
C ALA A 34 -3.05 -4.10 -6.47
N ALA A 35 -2.12 -5.07 -6.49
CA ALA A 35 -1.40 -5.48 -7.69
C ALA A 35 -2.33 -6.18 -8.69
N GLY A 36 -3.14 -7.14 -8.24
CA GLY A 36 -4.14 -7.81 -9.06
C GLY A 36 -5.13 -6.82 -9.65
N PHE A 37 -5.58 -5.84 -8.86
CA PHE A 37 -6.38 -4.73 -9.36
C PHE A 37 -5.64 -3.94 -10.45
N GLY A 38 -4.40 -3.52 -10.21
CA GLY A 38 -3.59 -2.77 -11.18
C GLY A 38 -3.47 -3.48 -12.54
N LEU A 39 -3.27 -4.80 -12.50
CA LEU A 39 -3.16 -5.65 -13.70
C LEU A 39 -4.49 -5.82 -14.43
N LEU A 40 -5.58 -6.07 -13.69
CA LEU A 40 -6.91 -6.33 -14.27
C LEU A 40 -7.68 -5.07 -14.64
N ARG A 41 -7.25 -3.90 -14.14
CA ARG A 41 -7.94 -2.62 -14.33
C ARG A 41 -8.29 -2.29 -15.78
N PRO A 42 -7.44 -2.52 -16.79
CA PRO A 42 -7.78 -2.23 -18.19
C PRO A 42 -8.96 -3.06 -18.72
N PHE A 43 -9.24 -4.20 -18.09
CA PHE A 43 -10.23 -5.18 -18.54
C PHE A 43 -11.54 -5.12 -17.75
N LEU A 44 -11.58 -4.43 -16.61
CA LEU A 44 -12.73 -4.45 -15.70
C LEU A 44 -13.50 -3.11 -15.70
N PRO A 45 -14.82 -3.11 -15.94
CA PRO A 45 -15.65 -1.95 -15.67
C PRO A 45 -15.72 -1.73 -14.14
N LEU A 46 -15.14 -0.62 -13.68
CA LEU A 46 -15.00 -0.35 -12.25
C LEU A 46 -16.29 0.18 -11.62
N GLY A 47 -16.93 -0.66 -10.81
CA GLY A 47 -18.00 -0.25 -9.90
C GLY A 47 -17.49 0.63 -8.74
N ARG A 48 -18.38 1.42 -8.14
CA ARG A 48 -18.05 2.27 -6.98
C ARG A 48 -17.55 1.46 -5.78
N GLY A 49 -18.12 0.27 -5.57
CA GLY A 49 -17.73 -0.65 -4.50
C GLY A 49 -16.30 -1.17 -4.66
N ALA A 50 -15.89 -1.55 -5.87
CA ALA A 50 -14.54 -2.04 -6.15
C ALA A 50 -13.48 -0.97 -5.86
N VAL A 51 -13.73 0.28 -6.26
CA VAL A 51 -12.81 1.40 -5.96
C VAL A 51 -12.68 1.63 -4.46
N ARG A 52 -13.79 1.62 -3.70
CA ARG A 52 -13.77 1.75 -2.23
C ARG A 52 -12.99 0.63 -1.58
N LEU A 53 -13.23 -0.61 -2.00
CA LEU A 53 -12.58 -1.79 -1.45
C LEU A 53 -11.06 -1.74 -1.69
N VAL A 54 -10.63 -1.46 -2.93
CA VAL A 54 -9.21 -1.41 -3.28
C VAL A 54 -8.49 -0.26 -2.60
N THR A 55 -9.10 0.93 -2.55
CA THR A 55 -8.51 2.08 -1.83
C THR A 55 -8.43 1.82 -0.33
N GLY A 56 -9.46 1.23 0.27
CA GLY A 56 -9.46 0.83 1.67
C GLY A 56 -8.40 -0.22 2.00
N ILE A 57 -8.28 -1.25 1.18
CA ILE A 57 -7.28 -2.32 1.36
C ILE A 57 -5.86 -1.78 1.14
N ALA A 58 -5.64 -0.96 0.11
CA ALA A 58 -4.34 -0.33 -0.11
C ALA A 58 -3.96 0.57 1.08
N ALA A 59 -4.91 1.32 1.64
CA ALA A 59 -4.66 2.14 2.83
C ALA A 59 -4.34 1.29 4.07
N ALA A 60 -5.06 0.20 4.29
CA ALA A 60 -4.75 -0.76 5.35
C ALA A 60 -3.35 -1.37 5.18
N GLY A 61 -2.95 -1.69 3.94
CA GLY A 61 -1.61 -2.17 3.62
C GLY A 61 -0.52 -1.15 3.93
N VAL A 62 -0.72 0.12 3.58
CA VAL A 62 0.22 1.21 3.93
C VAL A 62 0.35 1.36 5.44
N LEU A 63 -0.76 1.36 6.17
CA LEU A 63 -0.72 1.43 7.63
C LEU A 63 -0.02 0.21 8.23
N GLY A 64 -0.29 -0.99 7.70
CA GLY A 64 0.37 -2.22 8.12
C GLY A 64 1.89 -2.16 7.92
N GLU A 65 2.34 -1.67 6.78
CA GLU A 65 3.77 -1.45 6.50
C GLU A 65 4.39 -0.40 7.43
N LEU A 66 3.72 0.73 7.67
CA LEU A 66 4.22 1.75 8.59
C LEU A 66 4.32 1.26 10.04
N LEU A 67 3.46 0.31 10.44
CA LEU A 67 3.49 -0.32 11.76
C LEU A 67 4.51 -1.45 11.86
N LEU A 68 4.80 -2.15 10.76
CA LEU A 68 5.79 -3.22 10.71
C LEU A 68 7.21 -2.71 10.52
N ALA A 69 7.38 -1.61 9.79
CA ALA A 69 8.70 -1.07 9.51
C ALA A 69 9.29 -0.44 10.78
N GLU A 70 10.37 -1.03 11.30
CA GLU A 70 11.18 -0.42 12.38
C GLU A 70 11.78 0.94 11.97
N GLY A 71 11.78 1.22 10.66
CA GLY A 71 12.02 2.53 10.09
C GLY A 71 11.59 2.57 8.63
N VAL A 72 10.96 3.69 8.22
CA VAL A 72 10.76 4.01 6.81
C VAL A 72 11.92 4.91 6.39
N GLY A 73 12.40 4.79 5.16
CA GLY A 73 13.50 5.63 4.64
C GLY A 73 13.13 7.12 4.50
N PHE A 74 11.93 7.49 4.94
CA PHE A 74 11.43 8.85 4.91
C PHE A 74 11.81 9.63 6.18
N PRO A 75 12.16 10.92 6.05
CA PRO A 75 12.07 11.85 7.16
C PRO A 75 10.68 11.76 7.78
N ARG A 76 10.58 11.81 9.12
CA ARG A 76 9.28 11.77 9.83
C ARG A 76 8.29 12.84 9.32
N GLN A 77 8.81 13.95 8.82
CA GLN A 77 8.05 15.04 8.20
C GLN A 77 7.30 14.62 6.93
N LEU A 78 7.76 13.60 6.20
CA LEU A 78 7.12 13.11 4.97
C LEU A 78 6.03 12.06 5.23
N VAL A 79 5.96 11.48 6.44
CA VAL A 79 4.90 10.51 6.79
C VAL A 79 3.52 11.19 6.80
N VAL A 80 3.43 12.39 7.37
CA VAL A 80 2.18 13.17 7.42
C VAL A 80 1.62 13.52 6.03
N PRO A 81 2.39 14.13 5.10
CA PRO A 81 1.88 14.41 3.76
C PRO A 81 1.58 13.13 2.98
N LEU A 82 2.34 12.05 3.18
CA LEU A 82 2.04 10.76 2.56
C LEU A 82 0.67 10.21 3.02
N LEU A 83 0.39 10.27 4.32
CA LEU A 83 -0.93 9.89 4.87
C LEU A 83 -2.04 10.82 4.38
N ALA A 84 -1.77 12.13 4.26
CA ALA A 84 -2.72 13.07 3.68
C ALA A 84 -3.04 12.72 2.21
N VAL A 85 -2.00 12.41 1.41
CA VAL A 85 -2.14 11.96 0.02
C VAL A 85 -2.92 10.64 -0.06
N LEU A 86 -2.72 9.72 0.88
CA LEU A 86 -3.49 8.47 0.98
C LEU A 86 -4.95 8.70 1.43
N GLY A 87 -5.21 9.72 2.23
CA GLY A 87 -6.55 10.09 2.68
C GLY A 87 -7.45 10.59 1.54
N VAL A 88 -6.88 11.23 0.52
CA VAL A 88 -7.63 11.75 -0.63
C VAL A 88 -8.42 10.67 -1.38
N PRO A 89 -7.85 9.51 -1.78
CA PRO A 89 -8.61 8.45 -2.44
C PRO A 89 -9.73 7.87 -1.58
N LEU A 90 -9.51 7.73 -0.27
CA LEU A 90 -10.55 7.29 0.67
C LEU A 90 -11.70 8.32 0.73
N TYR A 91 -11.35 9.60 0.86
CA TYR A 91 -12.32 10.70 0.89
C TYR A 91 -13.16 10.73 -0.39
N VAL A 92 -12.50 10.69 -1.56
CA VAL A 92 -13.19 10.70 -2.85
C VAL A 92 -14.02 9.45 -3.06
N ALA A 93 -13.55 8.28 -2.64
CA ALA A 93 -14.31 7.04 -2.72
C ALA A 93 -15.57 7.10 -1.84
N GLY A 94 -15.49 7.70 -0.65
CA GLY A 94 -16.64 7.92 0.25
C GLY A 94 -17.69 8.86 -0.33
N HIS A 95 -17.26 10.00 -0.86
CA HIS A 95 -18.16 11.08 -1.31
C HIS A 95 -18.55 11.00 -2.80
N ARG A 96 -18.25 9.88 -3.45
CA ARG A 96 -18.52 9.66 -4.89
C ARG A 96 -20.02 9.54 -5.16
N GLY A 97 -20.66 10.67 -5.42
CA GLY A 97 -22.09 10.75 -5.74
C GLY A 97 -22.81 11.94 -5.10
N ASP A 98 -22.17 12.63 -4.17
CA ASP A 98 -22.71 13.85 -3.59
C ASP A 98 -22.36 15.05 -4.50
N PRO A 99 -23.36 15.76 -5.07
CA PRO A 99 -23.13 16.90 -5.96
C PRO A 99 -22.36 18.03 -5.29
N ARG A 100 -22.40 18.16 -3.96
CA ARG A 100 -21.67 19.21 -3.21
C ARG A 100 -20.16 19.09 -3.37
N PHE A 101 -19.65 17.87 -3.56
CA PHE A 101 -18.22 17.59 -3.66
C PHE A 101 -17.76 17.32 -5.10
N ALA A 102 -18.67 17.40 -6.09
CA ALA A 102 -18.35 17.24 -7.50
C ALA A 102 -17.14 18.05 -8.00
N PRO A 103 -16.97 19.36 -7.67
CA PRO A 103 -15.81 20.12 -8.14
C PRO A 103 -14.49 19.60 -7.57
N ALA A 104 -14.46 19.28 -6.27
CA ALA A 104 -13.28 18.72 -5.62
C ALA A 104 -12.91 17.35 -6.18
N VAL A 105 -13.89 16.46 -6.39
CA VAL A 105 -13.70 15.15 -7.02
C VAL A 105 -13.17 15.30 -8.46
N GLY A 106 -13.65 16.30 -9.19
CA GLY A 106 -13.18 16.62 -10.55
C GLY A 106 -11.71 17.04 -10.57
N LEU A 107 -11.27 17.88 -9.63
CA LEU A 107 -9.86 18.27 -9.48
C LEU A 107 -8.98 17.08 -9.12
N VAL A 108 -9.40 16.26 -8.16
CA VAL A 108 -8.66 15.06 -7.76
C VAL A 108 -8.50 14.11 -8.95
N HIS A 109 -9.55 13.90 -9.76
CA HIS A 109 -9.45 13.07 -10.96
C HIS A 109 -8.44 13.59 -11.99
N ARG A 110 -8.24 14.91 -12.09
CA ARG A 110 -7.23 15.53 -12.97
C ARG A 110 -5.82 15.41 -12.39
N ALA A 111 -5.68 15.51 -11.06
CA ALA A 111 -4.40 15.40 -10.36
C ALA A 111 -3.90 13.94 -10.26
N ALA A 112 -4.82 12.98 -10.19
CA ALA A 112 -4.51 11.57 -9.99
C ALA A 112 -3.43 10.97 -10.92
N PRO A 113 -3.41 11.19 -12.26
CA PRO A 113 -2.34 10.65 -13.11
C PRO A 113 -0.96 11.18 -12.74
N TYR A 114 -0.84 12.43 -12.28
CA TYR A 114 0.44 13.00 -11.85
C TYR A 114 0.91 12.37 -10.54
N VAL A 115 0.00 12.11 -9.61
CA VAL A 115 0.32 11.41 -8.35
C VAL A 115 0.76 9.97 -8.62
N VAL A 116 0.08 9.27 -9.53
CA VAL A 116 0.47 7.93 -9.97
C VAL A 116 1.85 7.95 -10.62
N ALA A 117 2.13 8.92 -11.49
CA ALA A 117 3.44 9.07 -12.13
C ALA A 117 4.56 9.32 -11.12
N ALA A 118 4.33 10.23 -10.17
CA ALA A 118 5.29 10.53 -9.10
C ALA A 118 5.52 9.31 -8.20
N ALA A 119 4.46 8.59 -7.83
CA ALA A 119 4.55 7.36 -7.06
C ALA A 119 5.29 6.25 -7.82
N ALA A 120 5.03 6.07 -9.11
CA ALA A 120 5.75 5.11 -9.95
C ALA A 120 7.25 5.45 -10.02
N GLY A 121 7.61 6.72 -10.23
CA GLY A 121 9.00 7.17 -10.21
C GLY A 121 9.66 6.93 -8.85
N GLY A 122 9.00 7.32 -7.76
CA GLY A 122 9.51 7.10 -6.40
C GLY A 122 9.68 5.63 -6.04
N ALA A 123 8.73 4.78 -6.41
CA ALA A 123 8.81 3.34 -6.22
C ALA A 123 9.98 2.74 -7.02
N LEU A 124 10.16 3.13 -8.29
CA LEU A 124 11.28 2.67 -9.12
C LEU A 124 12.63 3.05 -8.50
N VAL A 125 12.78 4.26 -7.99
CA VAL A 125 14.01 4.69 -7.32
C VAL A 125 14.26 3.88 -6.04
N ALA A 126 13.23 3.66 -5.23
CA ALA A 126 13.36 2.90 -3.99
C ALA A 126 13.69 1.42 -4.23
N PHE A 127 12.96 0.75 -5.14
CA PHE A 127 13.22 -0.64 -5.51
C PHE A 127 14.55 -0.80 -6.26
N GLY A 128 14.87 0.14 -7.16
CA GLY A 128 16.16 0.16 -7.85
C GLY A 128 17.33 0.32 -6.88
N GLY A 129 17.21 1.21 -5.90
CA GLY A 129 18.17 1.35 -4.81
C GLY A 129 18.34 0.04 -4.03
N ALA A 130 17.23 -0.58 -3.61
CA ALA A 130 17.26 -1.84 -2.89
C ALA A 130 17.98 -2.96 -3.67
N TRP A 131 17.68 -3.13 -4.96
CA TRP A 131 18.30 -4.16 -5.80
C TRP A 131 19.77 -3.89 -6.13
N LEU A 132 20.18 -2.63 -6.20
CA LEU A 132 21.57 -2.24 -6.41
C LEU A 132 22.41 -2.27 -5.11
N GLY A 133 21.84 -2.79 -4.00
CA GLY A 133 22.51 -2.90 -2.71
C GLY A 133 22.49 -1.61 -1.87
N GLY A 134 21.88 -0.53 -2.37
CA GLY A 134 21.72 0.74 -1.67
C GLY A 134 20.41 0.81 -0.89
N GLY A 135 20.43 0.45 0.39
CA GLY A 135 19.32 0.76 1.33
C GLY A 135 18.55 -0.44 1.90
N GLY A 136 18.86 -1.67 1.48
CA GLY A 136 18.39 -2.90 2.12
C GLY A 136 16.86 -2.99 2.31
N ALA A 137 16.43 -3.56 3.44
CA ALA A 137 15.01 -3.74 3.76
C ALA A 137 14.23 -2.41 3.85
N VAL A 138 14.85 -1.34 4.33
CA VAL A 138 14.21 -0.02 4.48
C VAL A 138 13.79 0.54 3.12
N ALA A 139 14.62 0.39 2.10
CA ALA A 139 14.28 0.82 0.73
C ALA A 139 13.12 0.01 0.15
N LEU A 140 13.03 -1.29 0.44
CA LEU A 140 11.91 -2.16 0.03
C LEU A 140 10.59 -1.72 0.68
N HIS A 141 10.55 -1.54 2.00
CA HIS A 141 9.37 -1.05 2.71
C HIS A 141 8.91 0.31 2.18
N THR A 142 9.87 1.21 1.94
CA THR A 142 9.62 2.54 1.37
C THR A 142 9.01 2.44 -0.02
N GLY A 143 9.58 1.62 -0.91
CA GLY A 143 9.06 1.39 -2.25
C GLY A 143 7.66 0.79 -2.25
N LEU A 144 7.40 -0.16 -1.34
CA LEU A 144 6.12 -0.85 -1.21
C LEU A 144 5.02 0.12 -0.73
N VAL A 145 5.32 0.95 0.27
CA VAL A 145 4.43 2.02 0.74
C VAL A 145 4.09 3.00 -0.39
N VAL A 146 5.08 3.50 -1.13
CA VAL A 146 4.86 4.43 -2.25
C VAL A 146 4.05 3.77 -3.36
N ALA A 147 4.32 2.50 -3.66
CA ALA A 147 3.60 1.77 -4.68
C ALA A 147 2.13 1.53 -4.31
N LEU A 148 1.84 1.17 -3.06
CA LEU A 148 0.46 1.02 -2.57
C LEU A 148 -0.30 2.35 -2.62
N VAL A 149 0.35 3.46 -2.26
CA VAL A 149 -0.23 4.81 -2.42
C VAL A 149 -0.53 5.05 -3.90
N GLY A 150 0.43 4.84 -4.81
CA GLY A 150 0.22 4.96 -6.25
C GLY A 150 -0.94 4.10 -6.77
N LEU A 151 -1.03 2.84 -6.33
CA LEU A 151 -2.11 1.92 -6.70
C LEU A 151 -3.49 2.38 -6.19
N SER A 152 -3.56 2.96 -4.98
CA SER A 152 -4.80 3.56 -4.45
C SER A 152 -5.28 4.72 -5.32
N TRP A 153 -4.37 5.56 -5.82
CA TRP A 153 -4.68 6.67 -6.72
C TRP A 153 -5.01 6.18 -8.14
N CYS A 154 -4.39 5.10 -8.60
CA CYS A 154 -4.76 4.43 -9.82
C CYS A 154 -6.25 4.04 -9.83
N ALA A 155 -6.80 3.56 -8.72
CA ALA A 155 -8.23 3.23 -8.63
C ALA A 155 -9.16 4.45 -8.87
N LEU A 156 -8.67 5.67 -8.63
CA LEU A 156 -9.40 6.90 -8.93
C LEU A 156 -9.23 7.37 -10.37
N CYS A 157 -8.13 7.07 -11.04
CA CYS A 157 -7.89 7.56 -12.39
C CYS A 157 -9.05 7.15 -13.33
N ARG A 158 -9.65 8.12 -14.01
CA ARG A 158 -10.56 7.89 -15.13
C ARG A 158 -9.84 8.40 -16.38
N PRO A 159 -9.03 7.56 -17.03
CA PRO A 159 -8.31 8.01 -18.21
C PRO A 159 -9.32 8.38 -19.28
N ARG A 160 -9.13 9.56 -19.89
CA ARG A 160 -9.90 9.94 -21.08
C ARG A 160 -9.42 9.05 -22.24
N PRO A 161 -10.31 8.63 -23.15
CA PRO A 161 -9.92 7.78 -24.27
C PRO A 161 -8.73 8.38 -25.02
N GLY A 162 -7.71 7.56 -25.31
CA GLY A 162 -6.46 7.96 -25.96
C GLY A 162 -5.19 7.56 -25.20
N ALA A 163 -4.07 8.23 -25.48
CA ALA A 163 -2.74 7.91 -24.95
C ALA A 163 -2.66 7.89 -23.40
N SER A 164 -3.54 8.63 -22.72
CA SER A 164 -3.59 8.65 -21.25
C SER A 164 -4.02 7.32 -20.62
N VAL A 165 -4.80 6.50 -21.33
CA VAL A 165 -5.21 5.16 -20.87
C VAL A 165 -4.00 4.24 -20.82
N VAL A 166 -3.18 4.26 -21.88
CA VAL A 166 -1.99 3.42 -22.01
C VAL A 166 -0.95 3.81 -20.98
N ALA A 167 -0.70 5.12 -20.80
CA ALA A 167 0.28 5.60 -19.81
C ALA A 167 -0.09 5.20 -18.38
N VAL A 168 -1.35 5.41 -17.98
CA VAL A 168 -1.83 5.04 -16.63
C VAL A 168 -1.88 3.51 -16.45
N GLY A 169 -2.20 2.77 -17.51
CA GLY A 169 -2.16 1.31 -17.52
C GLY A 169 -0.73 0.78 -17.32
N ALA A 170 0.22 1.29 -18.10
CA ALA A 170 1.63 0.92 -18.00
C ALA A 170 2.23 1.25 -16.62
N GLN A 171 1.87 2.41 -16.06
CA GLN A 171 2.28 2.79 -14.70
C GLN A 171 1.68 1.85 -13.65
N GLY A 172 0.40 1.49 -13.77
CA GLY A 172 -0.25 0.53 -12.88
C GLY A 172 0.39 -0.86 -12.96
N TRP A 173 0.75 -1.30 -14.16
CA TRP A 173 1.48 -2.55 -14.39
C TRP A 173 2.87 -2.52 -13.79
N ALA A 174 3.63 -1.45 -14.02
CA ALA A 174 4.96 -1.28 -13.46
C ALA A 174 4.93 -1.31 -11.92
N LEU A 175 3.97 -0.60 -11.31
CA LEU A 175 3.76 -0.61 -9.86
C LEU A 175 3.39 -2.01 -9.34
N ALA A 176 2.50 -2.73 -10.04
CA ALA A 176 2.11 -4.08 -9.67
C ALA A 176 3.28 -5.08 -9.79
N CYS A 177 4.06 -5.01 -10.86
CA CYS A 177 5.25 -5.85 -11.02
C CYS A 177 6.31 -5.51 -9.96
N ALA A 178 6.49 -4.24 -9.64
CA ALA A 178 7.44 -3.81 -8.62
C ALA A 178 7.03 -4.29 -7.21
N THR A 179 5.75 -4.20 -6.84
CA THR A 179 5.29 -4.70 -5.53
C THR A 179 5.41 -6.22 -5.42
N VAL A 180 5.02 -6.96 -6.47
CA VAL A 180 5.18 -8.42 -6.51
C VAL A 180 6.65 -8.82 -6.46
N GLY A 181 7.50 -8.14 -7.23
CA GLY A 181 8.95 -8.37 -7.23
C GLY A 181 9.58 -8.07 -5.87
N GLY A 182 9.16 -6.99 -5.20
CA GLY A 182 9.60 -6.65 -3.85
C GLY A 182 9.24 -7.70 -2.81
N VAL A 183 7.98 -8.16 -2.81
CA VAL A 183 7.52 -9.23 -1.90
C VAL A 183 8.25 -10.55 -2.19
N ALA A 184 8.42 -10.91 -3.47
CA ALA A 184 9.14 -12.12 -3.86
C ALA A 184 10.61 -12.08 -3.41
N HIS A 185 11.26 -10.92 -3.50
CA HIS A 185 12.64 -10.75 -3.04
C HIS A 185 12.76 -10.96 -1.53
N VAL A 186 11.85 -10.38 -0.73
CA VAL A 186 11.81 -10.57 0.72
C VAL A 186 11.56 -12.03 1.10
N ALA A 187 10.66 -12.72 0.38
CA ALA A 187 10.40 -14.13 0.60
C ALA A 187 11.64 -14.99 0.30
N ALA A 188 12.32 -14.73 -0.82
CA ALA A 188 13.53 -15.43 -1.22
C ALA A 188 14.68 -15.22 -0.22
N SER A 189 14.89 -13.98 0.25
CA SER A 189 15.93 -13.68 1.24
C SER A 189 15.66 -14.34 2.59
N SER A 190 14.39 -14.48 2.98
CA SER A 190 13.99 -15.14 4.23
C SER A 190 14.23 -16.65 4.18
N LEU A 191 13.97 -17.28 3.03
CA LEU A 191 14.23 -18.71 2.82
C LEU A 191 15.72 -19.04 2.91
N ALA A 192 16.57 -18.21 2.31
CA ALA A 192 18.03 -18.41 2.32
C ALA A 192 18.62 -18.41 3.75
N GLN A 193 18.05 -17.62 4.68
CA GLN A 193 18.49 -17.56 6.08
C GLN A 193 18.11 -18.80 6.90
N VAL A 194 17.09 -19.56 6.49
CA VAL A 194 16.64 -20.75 7.22
C VAL A 194 17.42 -22.00 6.78
N THR A 195 17.97 -21.99 5.56
CA THR A 195 18.64 -23.14 4.95
C THR A 195 20.18 -23.11 5.03
N GLY A 196 20.77 -21.99 5.46
CA GLY A 196 22.22 -21.81 5.59
C GLY A 196 22.66 -21.83 7.05
#